data_AF-A0AAE9QQS1-F1
#
_entry.id   AF-A0AAE9QQS1-F1
#
_cell.length_a   1.000
_cell.length_b   1.000
_cell.length_c   1.000
_cell.angle_alpha   90.00
_cell.angle_beta   90.00
_cell.angle_gamma   90.00
#
_symmetry.space_group_name_H-M   'P 1'
#
loop_
_entity.id
_entity.type
_entity.pdbx_description
1 polymer ?
#
loop_
_entity_poly.entity_id
_entity_poly.type
_entity_poly.pdbx_seq_one_letter_code
_entity_poly.pdbx_strand_id
1 'polypeptide(L)'
;MANDHNLIPINQRTKSEQREIQQKGGLASGKARRHRADLKRAFEVLLSSEVNNEQMRDLLIGLGYEPTNEMALALVILQKALNGDVKAFSKIQELIDRK
;
A
#
# COMPACT_ATOMS: atom_id res chain seq x y z
N MET A 1 -8.75 -14.11 25.21
CA MET A 1 -7.66 -13.17 24.81
C MET A 1 -6.41 -13.53 25.60
N ALA A 2 -5.22 -13.37 25.03
CA ALA A 2 -3.96 -13.53 25.78
C ALA A 2 -3.79 -12.34 26.74
N ASN A 3 -3.45 -12.59 28.00
CA ASN A 3 -3.10 -11.59 29.01
C ASN A 3 -1.71 -11.91 29.58
N ASP A 4 -1.06 -10.92 30.19
CA ASP A 4 0.31 -11.07 30.74
C ASP A 4 0.40 -12.16 31.81
N HIS A 5 -0.73 -12.49 32.45
CA HIS A 5 -0.83 -13.56 33.44
C HIS A 5 -0.88 -14.99 32.86
N ASN A 6 -1.07 -15.16 31.54
CA ASN A 6 -1.18 -16.47 30.88
C ASN A 6 -0.11 -16.71 29.79
N LEU A 7 0.85 -15.79 29.63
CA LEU A 7 1.95 -15.95 28.67
C LEU A 7 3.25 -16.25 29.39
N ILE A 8 3.95 -17.32 28.96
CA ILE A 8 5.31 -17.59 29.44
C ILE A 8 6.29 -16.70 28.66
N PRO A 9 7.03 -15.80 29.35
CA PRO A 9 8.03 -14.92 28.74
C PRO A 9 9.09 -15.70 27.96
N ILE A 10 9.56 -15.15 26.83
CA ILE A 10 10.56 -15.81 25.96
C ILE A 10 11.83 -16.20 26.72
N ASN A 11 12.30 -15.35 27.63
CA ASN A 11 13.51 -15.59 28.42
C ASN A 11 13.37 -16.73 29.45
N GLN A 12 12.13 -17.12 29.78
CA GLN A 12 11.84 -18.25 30.68
C GLN A 12 11.65 -19.57 29.91
N ARG A 13 11.73 -19.55 28.57
CA ARG A 13 11.60 -20.75 27.72
C ARG A 13 12.95 -21.37 27.41
N THR A 14 12.95 -22.66 27.07
CA THR A 14 14.18 -23.34 26.62
C THR A 14 14.70 -22.77 25.31
N LYS A 15 16.00 -22.93 25.04
CA LYS A 15 16.61 -22.49 23.78
C LYS A 15 15.93 -23.11 22.55
N SER A 16 15.42 -24.34 22.67
CA SER A 16 14.72 -25.02 21.58
C SER A 16 13.39 -24.34 21.26
N GLU A 17 12.57 -24.08 22.28
CA GLU A 17 11.29 -23.38 22.11
C GLU A 17 11.48 -21.95 21.58
N GLN A 18 12.49 -21.23 22.08
CA GLN A 18 12.82 -19.91 21.57
C GLN A 18 13.14 -19.94 20.07
N ARG A 19 13.95 -20.92 19.62
CA ARG A 19 14.27 -21.10 18.19
C ARG A 19 13.03 -21.40 17.38
N GLU A 20 12.15 -22.28 17.86
CA GLU A 20 10.92 -22.62 17.14
C GLU A 20 9.97 -21.42 17.02
N ILE A 21 9.79 -20.64 18.10
CA ILE A 21 8.99 -19.41 18.09
C ILE A 21 9.57 -18.40 17.11
N GLN A 22 10.89 -18.15 17.16
CA GLN A 22 11.57 -17.23 16.25
C GLN A 22 11.45 -17.68 14.79
N GLN A 23 11.60 -18.98 14.52
CA GLN A 23 11.43 -19.55 13.19
C GLN A 23 10.01 -19.35 12.67
N LYS A 24 8.98 -19.64 13.49
CA LYS A 24 7.57 -19.39 13.14
C LYS A 24 7.33 -17.90 12.86
N GLY A 25 7.88 -17.01 13.69
CA GLY A 25 7.79 -15.56 13.48
C GLY A 25 8.48 -15.12 12.18
N GLY A 26 9.68 -15.64 11.90
CA GLY A 26 10.42 -15.36 10.67
C GLY A 26 9.69 -15.84 9.41
N LEU A 27 9.10 -17.04 9.45
CA LEU A 27 8.29 -17.58 8.36
C LEU A 27 7.03 -16.75 8.10
N ALA A 28 6.30 -16.40 9.17
CA ALA A 28 5.10 -15.58 9.06
C ALA A 28 5.42 -14.18 8.51
N SER A 29 6.47 -13.53 9.04
CA SER A 29 6.96 -12.24 8.55
C SER A 29 7.43 -12.34 7.09
N GLY A 30 8.14 -13.41 6.72
CA GLY A 30 8.56 -13.67 5.34
C GLY A 30 7.38 -13.82 4.38
N LYS A 31 6.33 -14.55 4.79
CA LYS A 31 5.08 -14.67 4.01
C LYS A 31 4.41 -13.30 3.83
N ALA A 32 4.30 -12.52 4.90
CA ALA A 32 3.71 -11.17 4.84
C ALA A 32 4.51 -10.22 3.94
N ARG A 33 5.85 -10.24 4.01
CA ARG A 33 6.72 -9.43 3.14
C ARG A 33 6.57 -9.82 1.67
N ARG A 34 6.56 -11.12 1.36
CA ARG A 34 6.33 -11.60 -0.02
C ARG A 34 4.98 -11.16 -0.54
N HIS A 35 3.92 -11.35 0.23
CA HIS A 35 2.57 -10.90 -0.14
C HIS A 35 2.50 -9.39 -0.41
N ARG A 36 3.15 -8.55 0.42
CA ARG A 36 3.24 -7.11 0.16
C ARG A 36 3.99 -6.78 -1.13
N ALA A 37 5.07 -7.49 -1.44
CA ALA A 37 5.82 -7.30 -2.68
C ALA A 37 5.02 -7.74 -3.92
N ASP A 38 4.29 -8.86 -3.83
CA ASP A 38 3.38 -9.32 -4.87
C ASP A 38 2.27 -8.29 -5.13
N LEU A 39 1.67 -7.77 -4.05
CA LEU A 39 0.64 -6.75 -4.14
C LEU A 39 1.16 -5.45 -4.77
N LYS A 40 2.37 -5.01 -4.38
CA LYS A 40 3.02 -3.84 -4.99
C LYS A 40 3.17 -4.01 -6.50
N ARG A 41 3.69 -5.16 -6.93
CA ARG A 41 3.83 -5.49 -8.37
C ARG A 41 2.48 -5.51 -9.09
N ALA A 42 1.45 -6.09 -8.48
CA ALA A 42 0.12 -6.11 -9.07
C ALA A 42 -0.44 -4.68 -9.23
N PHE A 43 -0.27 -3.81 -8.23
CA PHE A 43 -0.68 -2.41 -8.33
C PHE A 43 0.12 -1.63 -9.38
N GLU A 44 1.42 -1.85 -9.50
CA GLU A 44 2.24 -1.22 -10.56
C GLU A 44 1.68 -1.55 -11.95
N VAL A 45 1.35 -2.82 -12.20
CA VAL A 45 0.73 -3.25 -13.47
C VAL A 45 -0.64 -2.60 -13.69
N LEU A 46 -1.49 -2.57 -12.66
CA LEU A 46 -2.82 -1.96 -12.74
C LEU A 46 -2.77 -0.44 -12.95
N LEU A 47 -1.82 0.25 -12.33
CA LEU A 47 -1.66 1.70 -12.46
C LEU A 47 -1.18 2.07 -13.87
N SER A 48 -0.27 1.27 -14.44
CA SER A 48 0.22 1.48 -15.80
C SER A 48 -0.75 1.02 -16.90
N SER A 49 -1.79 0.24 -16.59
CA SER A 49 -2.78 -0.18 -17.59
C SER A 49 -3.75 0.95 -17.95
N GLU A 50 -4.39 0.82 -19.11
CA GLU A 50 -5.44 1.75 -19.55
C GLU A 50 -6.64 1.79 -18.59
N VAL A 51 -7.27 2.96 -18.52
CA VAL A 51 -8.51 3.19 -17.78
C VAL A 51 -9.66 2.51 -18.49
N ASN A 52 -10.41 1.68 -17.75
CA ASN A 52 -11.58 0.98 -18.27
C ASN A 52 -12.85 1.87 -18.31
N ASN A 53 -12.87 2.98 -17.58
CA ASN A 53 -13.98 3.92 -17.61
C ASN A 53 -13.87 4.86 -18.82
N GLU A 54 -14.79 4.72 -19.78
CA GLU A 54 -14.78 5.48 -21.05
C GLU A 54 -14.81 7.00 -20.83
N GLN A 55 -15.64 7.49 -19.90
CA GLN A 55 -15.74 8.94 -19.63
C GLN A 55 -14.42 9.52 -19.10
N MET A 56 -13.76 8.81 -18.18
CA MET A 56 -12.47 9.21 -17.65
C MET A 56 -11.37 9.11 -18.70
N ARG A 57 -11.41 8.07 -19.55
CA ARG A 57 -10.49 7.92 -20.69
C ARG A 57 -10.60 9.11 -21.64
N ASP A 58 -11.82 9.45 -22.07
CA ASP A 58 -12.06 10.57 -22.99
C ASP A 58 -11.67 11.91 -22.37
N LEU A 59 -11.93 12.10 -21.08
CA LEU A 59 -11.47 13.28 -20.34
C LEU A 59 -9.95 13.40 -20.36
N LEU A 60 -9.23 12.33 -20.05
CA LEU A 60 -7.76 12.33 -20.04
C LEU A 60 -7.18 12.62 -21.42
N ILE A 61 -7.72 11.98 -22.46
CA ILE A 61 -7.32 12.22 -23.85
C ILE A 61 -7.61 13.67 -24.25
N GLY A 62 -8.79 14.20 -23.88
CA GLY A 62 -9.17 15.59 -24.15
C GLY A 62 -8.28 16.62 -23.46
N LEU A 63 -7.67 16.25 -22.34
CA LEU A 63 -6.66 17.06 -21.62
C LEU A 63 -5.23 16.86 -22.16
N GLY A 64 -5.02 15.95 -23.12
CA GLY A 64 -3.71 15.65 -23.69
C GLY A 64 -2.86 14.69 -22.86
N TYR A 65 -3.47 13.92 -21.97
CA TYR A 65 -2.79 12.92 -21.13
C TYR A 65 -3.02 11.50 -21.64
N GLU A 66 -2.08 10.61 -21.31
CA GLU A 66 -2.28 9.18 -21.52
C GLU A 66 -3.39 8.66 -20.59
N PRO A 67 -4.36 7.87 -21.11
CA PRO A 67 -5.50 7.40 -20.33
C PRO A 67 -5.14 6.19 -19.45
N THR A 68 -4.15 6.33 -18.57
CA THR A 68 -3.72 5.30 -17.61
C THR A 68 -4.42 5.44 -16.27
N ASN A 69 -4.56 4.33 -15.53
CA ASN A 69 -5.18 4.35 -14.20
C ASN A 69 -4.40 5.24 -13.21
N GLU A 70 -3.08 5.33 -13.37
CA GLU A 70 -2.24 6.25 -12.60
C GLU A 70 -2.65 7.71 -12.81
N MET A 71 -2.78 8.13 -14.07
CA MET A 71 -3.17 9.51 -14.38
C MET A 71 -4.61 9.79 -13.93
N ALA A 72 -5.53 8.85 -14.11
CA ALA A 72 -6.89 8.97 -13.60
C ALA A 72 -6.92 9.15 -12.08
N LEU A 73 -6.13 8.36 -11.34
CA LEU A 73 -6.03 8.47 -9.88
C LEU A 73 -5.47 9.84 -9.48
N ALA A 74 -4.41 10.30 -10.13
CA ALA A 74 -3.81 11.61 -9.87
C ALA A 74 -4.82 12.75 -10.09
N LEU A 75 -5.59 12.70 -11.18
CA LEU A 75 -6.62 13.69 -11.48
C LEU A 75 -7.72 13.70 -10.41
N VAL A 76 -8.20 12.53 -9.97
CA VAL A 76 -9.22 12.43 -8.91
C VAL A 76 -8.71 12.96 -7.57
N ILE A 77 -7.47 12.66 -7.19
CA ILE A 77 -6.87 13.17 -5.96
C ILE A 77 -6.72 14.70 -6.03
N LEU A 78 -6.27 15.23 -7.17
CA LEU A 78 -6.20 16.68 -7.41
C LEU A 78 -7.57 17.33 -7.28
N GLN A 79 -8.60 16.79 -7.93
CA GLN A 79 -9.97 17.30 -7.83
C GLN A 79 -10.49 17.31 -6.39
N LYS A 80 -10.22 16.25 -5.61
CA LYS A 80 -10.58 16.23 -4.18
C LYS A 80 -9.88 17.32 -3.39
N ALA A 81 -8.58 17.50 -3.61
CA ALA A 81 -7.80 18.55 -2.95
C ALA A 81 -8.33 19.95 -3.31
N LEU A 82 -8.63 20.20 -4.58
CA LEU A 82 -9.24 21.46 -5.05
C LEU A 82 -10.61 21.72 -4.42
N ASN A 83 -11.37 20.66 -4.12
CA ASN A 83 -12.66 20.75 -3.42
C ASN A 83 -12.53 20.85 -1.88
N GLY A 84 -11.33 21.15 -1.37
CA GLY A 84 -11.09 21.40 0.06
C GLY A 84 -10.73 20.18 0.90
N ASP A 85 -10.47 19.01 0.29
CA ASP A 85 -9.95 17.86 1.03
C ASP A 85 -8.47 18.09 1.41
N VAL A 86 -8.27 18.60 2.63
CA VAL A 86 -6.93 18.88 3.18
C VAL A 86 -6.06 17.62 3.23
N LYS A 87 -6.64 16.42 3.44
CA LYS A 87 -5.84 15.18 3.48
C LYS A 87 -5.33 14.82 2.10
N ALA A 88 -6.16 14.98 1.07
CA ALA A 88 -5.72 14.80 -0.32
C ALA A 88 -4.60 15.79 -0.68
N PHE A 89 -4.75 17.06 -0.27
CA PHE A 89 -3.72 18.08 -0.45
C PHE A 89 -2.39 17.70 0.24
N SER A 90 -2.42 17.32 1.52
CA SER A 90 -1.22 16.88 2.24
C SER A 90 -0.55 15.69 1.57
N LYS A 91 -1.32 14.75 1.01
CA LYS A 91 -0.77 13.60 0.30
C LYS A 91 -0.07 14.00 -1.01
N ILE A 92 -0.61 14.97 -1.75
CA ILE A 92 0.08 15.53 -2.92
C ILE A 92 1.39 16.23 -2.50
N GLN A 93 1.36 17.03 -1.44
CA GLN A 93 2.58 17.68 -0.93
C GLN A 93 3.66 16.66 -0.53
N GLU A 94 3.29 15.62 0.22
CA GLU A 94 4.21 14.53 0.60
C GLU A 94 4.86 13.85 -0.63
N LEU A 95 4.15 13.77 -1.76
CA LEU A 95 4.69 13.19 -3.00
C LEU A 95 5.68 14.13 -3.69
N ILE A 96 5.39 15.44 -3.72
CA ILE A 96 6.24 16.45 -4.35
C ILE A 96 7.52 16.69 -3.53
N ASP A 97 7.40 16.69 -2.19
CA ASP A 97 8.50 17.01 -1.28
C ASP A 97 9.47 15.85 -1.06
N ARG A 98 9.11 14.62 -1.44
CA ARG A 98 10.01 13.47 -1.49
C ARG A 98 10.98 13.62 -2.66
N LYS A 99 12.03 14.42 -2.46
CA LYS A 99 13.26 14.37 -3.27
C LYS A 99 14.06 13.10 -2.98
#